data_AF-A0A0A2DNI0-F1
#
_entry.id   AF-A0A0A2DNI0-F1
#
_cell.length_a   1.000
_cell.length_b   1.000
_cell.length_c   1.000
_cell.angle_alpha   90.00
_cell.angle_beta   90.00
_cell.angle_gamma   90.00
#
_symmetry.space_group_name_H-M   'P 1'
#
loop_
_entity.id
_entity.type
_entity.pdbx_description
1 polymer ?
#
loop_
_entity_poly.entity_id
_entity_poly.type
_entity_poly.pdbx_seq_one_letter_code
_entity_poly.pdbx_strand_id
1 'polypeptide(L)'
;MAYQIVLDPNSKAIRRADNLHLRLQLKRGSVDAYLLRKAFHVGFGCLIGIPFTDNNLAVLGVENTSLVTQWSDLGQEWIIPPFTLQNSFFGKGGPFVRIGKLDPTAYVFDPEATAILAEVEDYSPYLLDFVPRRKLQSITLGIRPNELDRTDWRIKMHESKAAVREPTQSERNLPLVPWTVFGLGDPDLWLEQFRCLCLGQPIPSVVKGADDS
;
A
#
# COMPACT_ATOMS: atom_id res chain seq x y z
N MET A 1 -2.28 3.64 -17.89
CA MET A 1 -0.91 3.23 -18.27
C MET A 1 -0.22 2.63 -17.05
N ALA A 2 0.13 1.35 -17.05
CA ALA A 2 0.85 0.75 -15.92
C ALA A 2 2.22 1.41 -15.68
N TYR A 3 2.64 1.53 -14.42
CA TYR A 3 3.95 2.06 -14.02
C TYR A 3 5.11 1.13 -14.39
N GLN A 4 4.81 -0.17 -14.55
CA GLN A 4 5.71 -1.23 -15.00
C GLN A 4 6.94 -1.30 -14.09
N ILE A 5 6.78 -2.02 -12.99
CA ILE A 5 7.89 -2.33 -12.07
C ILE A 5 9.03 -2.99 -12.83
N VAL A 6 10.24 -2.45 -12.65
CA VAL A 6 11.45 -2.93 -13.32
C VAL A 6 12.17 -3.92 -12.42
N LEU A 7 12.36 -5.13 -12.91
CA LEU A 7 13.25 -6.12 -12.31
C LEU A 7 14.69 -5.87 -12.80
N ASP A 8 15.63 -5.77 -11.88
CA ASP A 8 17.07 -5.68 -12.22
C ASP A 8 17.78 -6.96 -11.78
N PRO A 9 18.25 -7.81 -12.72
CA PRO A 9 19.00 -9.05 -12.42
C PRO A 9 20.24 -8.85 -11.54
N ASN A 10 20.80 -7.63 -11.53
CA ASN A 10 22.00 -7.28 -10.75
C ASN A 10 21.66 -6.85 -9.32
N SER A 11 20.37 -6.60 -9.02
CA SER A 11 19.93 -6.28 -7.66
C SER A 11 20.32 -7.39 -6.69
N LYS A 12 21.03 -6.98 -5.64
CA LYS A 12 21.38 -7.86 -4.52
C LYS A 12 20.12 -8.19 -3.72
N ALA A 13 20.08 -9.40 -3.17
CA ALA A 13 19.04 -9.77 -2.22
C ALA A 13 19.08 -8.81 -1.02
N ILE A 14 17.91 -8.34 -0.61
CA ILE A 14 17.73 -7.47 0.55
C ILE A 14 17.41 -8.34 1.75
N ARG A 15 18.31 -8.35 2.73
CA ARG A 15 18.02 -8.96 4.04
C ARG A 15 16.93 -8.14 4.72
N ARG A 16 15.75 -8.74 4.87
CA ARG A 16 14.61 -8.18 5.61
C ARG A 16 15.05 -7.79 7.02
N ALA A 17 14.80 -6.54 7.37
CA ALA A 17 15.07 -5.95 8.65
C ALA A 17 14.06 -4.84 8.86
N ASP A 18 13.84 -4.46 10.11
CA ASP A 18 12.92 -3.40 10.47
C ASP A 18 13.42 -2.06 9.93
N ASN A 19 12.48 -1.19 9.55
CA ASN A 19 12.78 0.21 9.24
C ASN A 19 13.80 0.31 8.10
N LEU A 20 13.58 -0.46 7.02
CA LEU A 20 14.42 -0.40 5.83
C LEU A 20 13.89 0.66 4.87
N HIS A 21 14.79 1.57 4.50
CA HIS A 21 14.58 2.46 3.36
C HIS A 21 14.99 1.74 2.08
N LEU A 22 14.02 1.57 1.20
CA LEU A 22 14.12 0.93 -0.09
C LEU A 22 13.87 1.94 -1.20
N ARG A 23 14.34 1.59 -2.40
CA ARG A 23 13.98 2.26 -3.63
C ARG A 23 13.34 1.24 -4.55
N LEU A 24 12.11 1.53 -4.98
CA LEU A 24 11.39 0.75 -5.98
C LEU A 24 11.65 1.34 -7.36
N GLN A 25 12.14 0.51 -8.27
CA GLN A 25 12.40 0.92 -9.65
C GLN A 25 11.15 0.75 -10.52
N LEU A 26 10.73 1.84 -11.16
CA LEU A 26 9.64 1.90 -12.13
C LEU A 26 10.20 2.34 -13.48
N LYS A 27 9.49 2.11 -14.59
CA LYS A 27 9.97 2.59 -15.90
C LYS A 27 10.10 4.12 -16.01
N ARG A 28 9.36 4.85 -15.19
CA ARG A 28 9.28 6.32 -15.20
C ARG A 28 10.21 7.00 -14.20
N GLY A 29 10.95 6.23 -13.41
CA GLY A 29 11.78 6.74 -12.34
C GLY A 29 11.75 5.81 -11.14
N SER A 30 12.28 6.28 -10.02
CA SER A 30 12.34 5.49 -8.81
C SER A 30 11.57 6.18 -7.69
N VAL A 31 10.72 5.43 -7.00
CA VAL A 31 10.06 5.90 -5.79
C VAL A 31 10.79 5.37 -4.57
N ASP A 32 10.96 6.23 -3.57
CA ASP A 32 11.39 5.77 -2.25
C ASP A 32 10.22 5.03 -1.60
N ALA A 33 10.53 3.87 -1.05
CA ALA A 33 9.58 2.96 -0.44
C ALA A 33 10.16 2.41 0.87
N TYR A 34 9.32 2.05 1.81
CA TYR A 34 9.76 1.71 3.16
C TYR A 34 9.13 0.43 3.61
N LEU A 35 9.94 -0.46 4.19
CA LEU A 35 9.46 -1.71 4.74
C LEU A 35 8.92 -1.45 6.14
N LEU A 36 7.59 -1.48 6.29
CA LEU A 36 6.93 -0.91 7.46
C LEU A 36 6.86 -1.86 8.67
N ARG A 37 7.03 -3.20 8.57
CA ARG A 37 6.67 -4.10 9.71
C ARG A 37 7.60 -5.27 10.04
N LYS A 38 8.07 -5.31 11.29
CA LYS A 38 8.73 -6.48 11.93
C LYS A 38 7.84 -7.70 12.08
N ALA A 39 6.59 -7.51 12.52
CA ALA A 39 5.67 -8.61 12.83
C ALA A 39 5.32 -9.46 11.60
N PHE A 40 5.32 -8.87 10.39
CA PHE A 40 5.07 -9.58 9.13
C PHE A 40 6.33 -10.12 8.45
N HIS A 41 7.53 -9.72 8.87
CA HIS A 41 8.78 -10.25 8.30
C HIS A 41 8.93 -11.77 8.43
N VAL A 42 8.19 -12.37 9.36
CA VAL A 42 8.26 -13.80 9.66
C VAL A 42 7.04 -14.58 9.16
N GLY A 43 6.10 -13.91 8.50
CA GLY A 43 4.89 -14.46 7.87
C GLY A 43 4.97 -14.46 6.34
N PHE A 44 3.81 -14.30 5.69
CA PHE A 44 3.62 -14.57 4.25
C PHE A 44 4.09 -13.45 3.31
N GLY A 45 4.33 -12.23 3.79
CA GLY A 45 4.81 -11.11 2.98
C GLY A 45 5.26 -9.89 3.80
N CYS A 46 5.63 -8.80 3.14
CA CYS A 46 6.04 -7.55 3.79
C CYS A 46 5.17 -6.37 3.35
N LEU A 47 4.72 -5.55 4.30
CA LEU A 47 4.04 -4.30 4.01
C LEU A 47 5.07 -3.23 3.61
N ILE A 48 4.81 -2.56 2.49
CA ILE A 48 5.57 -1.40 2.06
C ILE A 48 4.74 -0.14 2.30
N GLY A 49 5.37 1.03 2.42
CA GLY A 49 4.74 2.34 2.29
C GLY A 49 5.57 3.26 1.41
N ILE A 50 4.91 4.16 0.68
CA ILE A 50 5.56 5.20 -0.13
C ILE A 50 5.20 6.56 0.48
N PRO A 51 6.14 7.37 0.96
CA PRO A 51 5.81 8.67 1.56
C PRO A 51 5.40 9.69 0.49
N PHE A 52 4.59 10.65 0.93
CA PHE A 52 4.18 11.84 0.18
C PHE A 52 5.34 12.84 0.09
N THR A 53 6.45 12.43 -0.51
CA THR A 53 7.54 13.36 -0.84
C THR A 53 7.31 13.96 -2.21
N ASP A 54 7.77 15.20 -2.42
CA ASP A 54 7.69 15.87 -3.74
C ASP A 54 8.25 14.97 -4.86
N ASN A 55 9.37 14.29 -4.61
CA ASN A 55 9.97 13.37 -5.56
C ASN A 55 9.07 12.18 -5.89
N ASN A 56 8.48 11.53 -4.88
CA ASN A 56 7.58 10.40 -5.12
C ASN A 56 6.33 10.85 -5.87
N LEU A 57 5.72 11.97 -5.46
CA LEU A 57 4.52 12.50 -6.11
C LEU A 57 4.79 12.88 -7.57
N ALA A 58 5.95 13.46 -7.86
CA ALA A 58 6.40 13.78 -9.22
C ALA A 58 6.62 12.52 -10.08
N VAL A 59 7.27 11.49 -9.55
CA VAL A 59 7.45 10.21 -10.27
C VAL A 59 6.10 9.54 -10.54
N LEU A 60 5.14 9.70 -9.64
CA LEU A 60 3.76 9.22 -9.80
C LEU A 60 2.91 10.13 -10.73
N GLY A 61 3.36 11.34 -11.02
CA GLY A 61 2.64 12.30 -11.86
C GLY A 61 1.32 12.74 -11.23
N VAL A 62 1.31 12.91 -9.90
CA VAL A 62 0.15 13.34 -9.11
C VAL A 62 0.44 14.57 -8.24
N GLU A 63 1.63 15.16 -8.42
CA GLU A 63 2.02 16.39 -7.74
C GLU A 63 0.99 17.49 -7.98
N ASN A 64 0.74 18.30 -6.95
CA ASN A 64 -0.17 19.44 -7.01
C ASN A 64 -1.64 19.11 -7.36
N THR A 65 -2.06 17.85 -7.26
CA THR A 65 -3.48 17.51 -7.39
C THR A 65 -4.26 17.98 -6.15
N SER A 66 -5.51 18.36 -6.34
CA SER A 66 -6.39 18.80 -5.25
C SER A 66 -6.55 17.72 -4.18
N LEU A 67 -6.58 16.45 -4.60
CA LEU A 67 -6.72 15.31 -3.70
C LEU A 67 -5.46 15.10 -2.83
N VAL A 68 -4.26 15.21 -3.42
CA VAL A 68 -3.00 15.13 -2.65
C VAL A 68 -2.89 16.27 -1.64
N THR A 69 -3.32 17.47 -2.04
CA THR A 69 -3.37 18.64 -1.13
C THR A 69 -4.32 18.37 0.04
N GLN A 70 -5.55 17.94 -0.26
CA GLN A 70 -6.55 17.61 0.75
C GLN A 70 -6.07 16.52 1.73
N TRP A 71 -5.41 15.47 1.23
CA TRP A 71 -4.88 14.42 2.09
C TRP A 71 -3.72 14.90 2.96
N SER A 72 -2.86 15.76 2.43
CA SER A 72 -1.78 16.37 3.19
C SER A 72 -2.34 17.24 4.33
N ASP A 73 -3.40 18.02 4.07
CA ASP A 73 -4.09 18.84 5.09
C ASP A 73 -4.74 17.98 6.19
N LEU A 74 -5.10 16.74 5.88
CA LEU A 74 -5.62 15.74 6.82
C LEU A 74 -4.50 14.98 7.57
N GLY A 75 -3.23 15.34 7.37
CA GLY A 75 -2.08 14.68 8.01
C GLY A 75 -1.73 13.32 7.41
N GLN A 76 -2.19 12.99 6.20
CA GLN A 76 -1.79 11.78 5.51
C GLN A 76 -0.39 11.97 4.89
N GLU A 77 0.61 11.27 5.42
CA GLU A 77 2.00 11.37 4.95
C GLU A 77 2.42 10.21 4.03
N TRP A 78 1.57 9.20 3.87
CA TRP A 78 1.93 7.91 3.26
C TRP A 78 0.88 7.39 2.28
N ILE A 79 1.36 6.90 1.14
CA ILE A 79 0.64 6.01 0.22
C ILE A 79 0.98 4.60 0.68
N ILE A 80 0.13 4.03 1.54
CA ILE A 80 0.32 2.68 2.04
C ILE A 80 -0.40 1.74 1.06
N PRO A 81 0.31 0.89 0.30
CA PRO A 81 -0.33 -0.19 -0.40
C PRO A 81 -1.03 -1.05 0.63
N PRO A 82 -2.29 -1.37 0.39
CA PRO A 82 -3.03 -2.22 1.30
C PRO A 82 -2.58 -3.66 1.05
N PHE A 83 -1.31 -4.04 0.98
CA PHE A 83 -0.99 -5.45 0.75
C PHE A 83 0.39 -5.79 1.24
N THR A 84 0.52 -7.06 1.59
CA THR A 84 1.83 -7.64 1.82
C THR A 84 2.39 -8.14 0.49
N LEU A 85 3.62 -7.72 0.19
CA LEU A 85 4.38 -8.22 -0.94
C LEU A 85 4.99 -9.57 -0.62
N GLN A 86 4.97 -10.48 -1.60
CA GLN A 86 5.70 -11.75 -1.46
C GLN A 86 7.18 -11.51 -1.15
N ASN A 87 7.70 -12.30 -0.22
CA ASN A 87 9.09 -12.20 0.22
C ASN A 87 10.11 -12.41 -0.92
N SER A 88 9.73 -13.13 -1.97
CA SER A 88 10.53 -13.38 -3.16
C SER A 88 10.97 -12.10 -3.87
N PHE A 89 10.20 -11.01 -3.78
CA PHE A 89 10.53 -9.73 -4.41
C PHE A 89 11.68 -8.98 -3.74
N PHE A 90 12.08 -9.39 -2.54
CA PHE A 90 13.30 -8.90 -1.88
C PHE A 90 14.51 -9.80 -2.17
N GLY A 91 14.35 -10.84 -2.99
CA GLY A 91 15.40 -11.73 -3.45
C GLY A 91 16.35 -11.08 -4.48
N LYS A 92 17.37 -11.83 -4.90
CA LYS A 92 18.27 -11.41 -5.98
C LYS A 92 17.46 -11.24 -7.27
N GLY A 93 17.69 -10.16 -8.02
CA GLY A 93 16.93 -9.88 -9.23
C GLY A 93 15.61 -9.14 -9.00
N GLY A 94 15.27 -8.81 -7.75
CA GLY A 94 14.04 -8.10 -7.40
C GLY A 94 14.05 -6.62 -7.78
N PRO A 95 12.89 -5.93 -7.69
CA PRO A 95 12.74 -4.54 -8.10
C PRO A 95 13.18 -3.52 -7.04
N PHE A 96 13.55 -3.98 -5.84
CA PHE A 96 13.94 -3.13 -4.73
C PHE A 96 15.45 -3.04 -4.58
N VAL A 97 15.93 -1.83 -4.27
CA VAL A 97 17.30 -1.57 -3.85
C VAL A 97 17.29 -1.01 -2.43
N ARG A 98 18.14 -1.55 -1.54
CA ARG A 98 18.28 -1.00 -0.19
C ARG A 98 19.09 0.29 -0.23
N ILE A 99 18.52 1.37 0.30
CA ILE A 99 19.18 2.69 0.39
C ILE A 99 19.76 2.91 1.78
N GLY A 100 19.04 2.53 2.84
CA GLY A 100 19.48 2.83 4.19
C GLY A 100 18.64 2.22 5.30
N LYS A 101 18.83 2.76 6.51
CA LYS A 101 17.90 2.58 7.62
C LYS A 101 17.05 3.83 7.75
N LEU A 102 15.81 3.59 8.13
CA LEU A 102 14.82 4.59 8.36
C LEU A 102 14.92 5.13 9.80
N ASP A 103 14.72 6.43 9.99
CA ASP A 103 14.61 7.05 11.31
C ASP A 103 13.17 6.89 11.83
N PRO A 104 12.93 6.03 12.84
CA PRO A 104 11.58 5.72 13.35
C PRO A 104 10.80 6.93 13.86
N THR A 105 11.48 8.05 14.17
CA THR A 105 10.86 9.25 14.73
C THR A 105 10.22 10.16 13.69
N ALA A 106 10.43 9.89 12.40
CA ALA A 106 9.90 10.68 11.30
C ALA A 106 8.50 10.23 10.82
N TYR A 107 7.76 9.42 11.60
CA TYR A 107 6.47 8.83 11.19
C TYR A 107 5.34 9.08 12.19
N VAL A 108 4.17 9.45 11.66
CA VAL A 108 2.88 9.43 12.39
C VAL A 108 2.21 8.03 12.32
N PHE A 109 2.69 7.13 11.44
CA PHE A 109 2.13 5.79 11.27
C PHE A 109 2.78 4.78 12.23
N ASP A 110 2.00 4.23 13.17
CA ASP A 110 2.43 3.11 14.01
C ASP A 110 2.29 1.79 13.24
N PRO A 111 3.41 1.14 12.86
CA PRO A 111 3.37 -0.11 12.13
C PRO A 111 2.77 -1.26 12.93
N GLU A 112 2.67 -1.19 14.26
CA GLU A 112 1.98 -2.23 15.03
C GLU A 112 0.45 -2.05 15.05
N ALA A 113 -0.05 -0.92 14.53
CA ALA A 113 -1.45 -0.53 14.55
C ALA A 113 -2.16 -0.76 13.20
N THR A 114 -2.23 -2.02 12.73
CA THR A 114 -3.02 -2.40 11.54
C THR A 114 -3.92 -3.61 11.82
N ALA A 115 -5.13 -3.60 11.30
CA ALA A 115 -6.08 -4.71 11.40
C ALA A 115 -6.19 -5.47 10.07
N ILE A 116 -6.74 -6.68 10.10
CA ILE A 116 -6.86 -7.54 8.93
C ILE A 116 -8.33 -7.67 8.56
N LEU A 117 -8.64 -7.48 7.29
CA LEU A 117 -9.96 -7.79 6.78
C LEU A 117 -10.05 -9.30 6.50
N ALA A 118 -11.21 -9.90 6.78
CA ALA A 118 -11.45 -11.34 6.59
C ALA A 118 -12.55 -11.64 5.55
N GLU A 119 -13.04 -10.60 4.88
CA GLU A 119 -14.12 -10.69 3.89
C GLU A 119 -13.55 -10.77 2.47
N VAL A 120 -14.42 -10.75 1.45
CA VAL A 120 -13.98 -10.54 0.07
C VAL A 120 -13.62 -9.06 -0.08
N GLU A 121 -12.36 -8.80 -0.37
CA GLU A 121 -11.74 -7.48 -0.29
C GLU A 121 -11.62 -6.88 -1.70
N ASP A 122 -11.97 -5.60 -1.83
CA ASP A 122 -11.59 -4.77 -2.97
C ASP A 122 -10.84 -3.56 -2.45
N TYR A 123 -9.72 -3.24 -3.09
CA TYR A 123 -9.03 -2.01 -2.74
C TYR A 123 -9.82 -0.82 -3.26
N SER A 124 -10.16 0.09 -2.35
CA SER A 124 -10.66 1.40 -2.70
C SER A 124 -9.48 2.38 -2.72
N PRO A 125 -8.98 2.78 -3.90
CA PRO A 125 -7.96 3.83 -3.97
C PRO A 125 -8.45 5.13 -3.34
N TYR A 126 -9.77 5.32 -3.25
CA TYR A 126 -10.37 6.50 -2.67
C TYR A 126 -10.18 6.58 -1.15
N LEU A 127 -10.31 5.45 -0.47
CA LEU A 127 -10.14 5.37 0.97
C LEU A 127 -8.71 5.02 1.36
N LEU A 128 -7.89 4.65 0.37
CA LEU A 128 -6.57 4.05 0.56
C LEU A 128 -6.65 2.83 1.47
N ASP A 129 -7.74 2.06 1.36
CA ASP A 129 -8.09 0.98 2.27
C ASP A 129 -8.84 -0.13 1.55
N PHE A 130 -8.85 -1.34 2.13
CA PHE A 130 -9.77 -2.38 1.65
C PHE A 130 -11.16 -2.20 2.18
N VAL A 131 -12.09 -2.48 1.30
CA VAL A 131 -13.50 -2.45 1.62
C VAL A 131 -14.12 -3.76 1.14
N PRO A 132 -15.01 -4.39 1.94
CA PRO A 132 -15.80 -5.48 1.43
C PRO A 132 -16.52 -5.11 0.13
N ARG A 133 -16.47 -5.96 -0.89
CA ARG A 133 -17.07 -5.67 -2.21
C ARG A 133 -18.49 -5.11 -2.13
N ARG A 134 -19.31 -5.66 -1.23
CA ARG A 134 -20.71 -5.25 -0.99
C ARG A 134 -20.85 -3.80 -0.49
N LYS A 135 -19.83 -3.28 0.19
CA LYS A 135 -19.77 -1.91 0.73
C LYS A 135 -19.14 -0.93 -0.25
N LEU A 136 -18.42 -1.41 -1.27
CA LEU A 136 -17.79 -0.54 -2.27
C LEU A 136 -18.82 0.27 -3.07
N GLN A 137 -19.96 -0.35 -3.41
CA GLN A 137 -21.05 0.31 -4.14
C GLN A 137 -21.73 1.44 -3.34
N SER A 138 -21.64 1.41 -2.00
CA SER A 138 -22.18 2.46 -1.13
C SER A 138 -21.22 3.63 -0.90
N ILE A 139 -19.97 3.55 -1.40
CA ILE A 139 -19.00 4.64 -1.24
C ILE A 139 -19.15 5.63 -2.39
N THR A 140 -19.53 6.86 -2.06
CA THR A 140 -19.53 7.97 -3.02
C THR A 140 -18.10 8.44 -3.28
N LEU A 141 -17.64 8.28 -4.52
CA LEU A 141 -16.32 8.77 -4.95
C LEU A 141 -16.24 10.31 -4.79
N GLY A 142 -15.11 10.80 -4.28
CA GLY A 142 -14.87 12.23 -4.11
C GLY A 142 -15.29 12.82 -2.75
N ILE A 143 -15.99 12.07 -1.90
CA ILE A 143 -16.28 12.47 -0.51
C ILE A 143 -15.67 11.48 0.48
N ARG A 144 -14.58 11.85 1.17
CA ARG A 144 -13.85 10.94 2.07
C ARG A 144 -14.70 10.94 3.31
N PRO A 145 -15.40 9.84 3.63
CA PRO A 145 -16.14 9.80 4.86
C PRO A 145 -15.13 10.03 6.00
N ASN A 146 -15.47 10.91 6.93
CA ASN A 146 -14.63 11.19 8.09
C ASN A 146 -14.33 9.90 8.85
N GLU A 147 -15.29 8.95 8.86
CA GLU A 147 -15.13 7.60 9.38
C GLU A 147 -15.95 6.61 8.55
N LEU A 148 -15.42 5.40 8.35
CA LEU A 148 -16.16 4.28 7.77
C LEU A 148 -16.86 3.53 8.91
N ASP A 149 -18.16 3.27 8.77
CA ASP A 149 -18.83 2.34 9.68
C ASP A 149 -18.36 0.91 9.38
N ARG A 150 -17.50 0.42 10.28
CA ARG A 150 -16.88 -0.91 10.24
C ARG A 150 -17.51 -1.89 11.24
N THR A 151 -18.67 -1.56 11.79
CA THR A 151 -19.31 -2.34 12.86
C THR A 151 -19.66 -3.75 12.39
N ASP A 152 -20.18 -3.90 11.16
CA ASP A 152 -20.56 -5.18 10.58
C ASP A 152 -19.45 -5.85 9.75
N TRP A 153 -18.25 -5.27 9.73
CA TRP A 153 -17.12 -5.83 8.98
C TRP A 153 -16.49 -6.96 9.78
N ARG A 154 -16.21 -8.08 9.12
CA ARG A 154 -15.42 -9.17 9.69
C ARG A 154 -13.94 -8.79 9.66
N ILE A 155 -13.49 -8.15 10.74
CA ILE A 155 -12.10 -7.71 10.95
C ILE A 155 -11.45 -8.64 11.98
N LYS A 156 -10.15 -8.90 11.83
CA LYS A 156 -9.33 -9.71 12.72
C LYS A 156 -8.04 -8.97 13.09
N MET A 157 -7.48 -9.25 14.26
CA MET A 157 -6.16 -8.79 14.67
C MET A 157 -5.17 -9.94 14.67
N HIS A 158 -3.97 -9.73 14.14
CA HIS A 158 -2.88 -10.68 14.29
C HIS A 158 -2.35 -10.64 15.73
N GLU A 159 -2.32 -11.80 16.38
CA GLU A 159 -1.58 -11.97 17.65
C GLU A 159 -0.22 -12.61 17.40
N SER A 160 -0.13 -13.47 16.39
CA SER A 160 1.11 -14.16 16.01
C SER A 160 1.05 -14.61 14.54
N LYS A 161 2.08 -15.36 14.10
CA LYS A 161 2.18 -15.90 12.74
C LYS A 161 0.95 -16.67 12.25
N ALA A 162 0.24 -17.34 13.15
CA ALA A 162 -0.87 -18.22 12.80
C ALA A 162 -2.14 -17.94 13.63
N ALA A 163 -2.04 -17.12 14.68
CA ALA A 163 -3.18 -16.80 15.54
C ALA A 163 -3.74 -15.43 15.23
N VAL A 164 -5.06 -15.37 15.23
CA VAL A 164 -5.87 -14.16 15.10
C VAL A 164 -6.89 -14.10 16.21
N ARG A 165 -7.28 -12.88 16.59
CA ARG A 165 -8.37 -12.61 17.53
C ARG A 165 -9.32 -11.57 17.00
N GLU A 166 -10.42 -11.37 17.73
CA GLU A 166 -11.31 -10.24 17.51
C GLU A 166 -10.63 -8.89 17.84
N PRO A 167 -10.89 -7.83 17.05
CA PRO A 167 -10.41 -6.49 17.34
C PRO A 167 -11.21 -5.85 18.47
N THR A 168 -10.53 -5.06 19.29
CA THR A 168 -11.15 -4.06 20.17
C THR A 168 -11.81 -2.94 19.35
N GLN A 169 -12.62 -2.10 20.00
CA GLN A 169 -13.31 -1.00 19.31
C GLN A 169 -12.32 0.00 18.67
N SER A 170 -11.23 0.32 19.35
CA SER A 170 -10.17 1.17 18.79
C SER A 170 -9.45 0.49 17.62
N GLU A 171 -9.22 -0.82 17.70
CA GLU A 171 -8.52 -1.58 16.66
C GLU A 171 -9.32 -1.71 15.36
N ARG A 172 -10.67 -1.65 15.42
CA ARG A 172 -11.52 -1.64 14.23
C ARG A 172 -11.28 -0.42 13.33
N ASN A 173 -10.76 0.66 13.90
CA ASN A 173 -10.48 1.90 13.16
C ASN A 173 -9.06 1.95 12.59
N LEU A 174 -8.24 0.93 12.87
CA LEU A 174 -6.90 0.84 12.30
C LEU A 174 -6.95 0.62 10.79
N PRO A 175 -5.92 1.03 10.03
CA PRO A 175 -5.81 0.70 8.61
C PRO A 175 -5.95 -0.81 8.37
N LEU A 176 -6.71 -1.21 7.36
CA LEU A 176 -6.95 -2.61 7.05
C LEU A 176 -5.96 -3.10 6.00
N VAL A 177 -5.39 -4.25 6.28
CA VAL A 177 -4.53 -5.00 5.35
C VAL A 177 -5.22 -6.31 4.98
N PRO A 178 -4.90 -6.90 3.83
CA PRO A 178 -5.57 -8.09 3.35
C PRO A 178 -4.97 -9.30 4.05
N TRP A 179 -5.76 -10.36 4.19
CA TRP A 179 -5.22 -11.64 4.69
C TRP A 179 -4.32 -12.35 3.65
N THR A 180 -4.45 -12.01 2.37
CA THR A 180 -3.73 -12.66 1.26
C THR A 180 -2.44 -11.93 0.86
N VAL A 181 -1.53 -12.66 0.20
CA VAL A 181 -0.27 -12.09 -0.33
C VAL A 181 -0.41 -11.80 -1.80
N PHE A 182 0.02 -10.61 -2.21
CA PHE A 182 -0.13 -10.13 -3.57
C PHE A 182 1.18 -10.24 -4.37
N GLY A 183 1.06 -10.48 -5.67
CA GLY A 183 2.17 -10.56 -6.61
C GLY A 183 2.64 -9.17 -7.08
N LEU A 184 3.61 -9.09 -8.00
CA LEU A 184 4.10 -7.79 -8.50
C LEU A 184 3.13 -7.05 -9.44
N GLY A 185 2.13 -7.75 -10.02
CA GLY A 185 1.10 -7.10 -10.82
C GLY A 185 0.19 -6.18 -9.98
N ASP A 186 0.00 -6.50 -8.72
CA ASP A 186 -0.92 -5.79 -7.83
C ASP A 186 -0.39 -4.41 -7.39
N PRO A 187 0.91 -4.24 -7.07
CA PRO A 187 1.52 -2.93 -6.91
C PRO A 187 1.40 -2.01 -8.12
N ASP A 188 1.57 -2.53 -9.33
CA ASP A 188 1.44 -1.72 -10.56
C ASP A 188 -0.01 -1.27 -10.76
N LEU A 189 -0.98 -2.16 -10.52
CA LEU A 189 -2.40 -1.81 -10.54
C LEU A 189 -2.71 -0.75 -9.49
N TRP A 190 -2.23 -0.95 -8.27
CA TRP A 190 -2.45 -0.08 -7.13
C TRP A 190 -1.91 1.34 -7.36
N LEU A 191 -0.67 1.47 -7.82
CA LEU A 191 -0.09 2.77 -8.15
C LEU A 191 -0.90 3.48 -9.24
N GLU A 192 -1.36 2.74 -10.25
CA GLU A 192 -2.18 3.32 -11.33
C GLU A 192 -3.59 3.70 -10.86
N GLN A 193 -4.22 2.88 -10.01
CA GLN A 193 -5.50 3.22 -9.38
C GLN A 193 -5.39 4.49 -8.55
N PHE A 194 -4.33 4.61 -7.74
CA PHE A 194 -4.03 5.81 -6.96
C PHE A 194 -3.86 7.05 -7.86
N ARG A 195 -3.08 6.91 -8.94
CA ARG A 195 -2.85 8.00 -9.89
C ARG A 195 -4.13 8.43 -10.62
N CYS A 196 -4.85 7.48 -11.20
CA CYS A 196 -6.09 7.77 -11.91
C CYS A 196 -7.09 8.48 -10.98
N LEU A 197 -7.16 8.07 -9.72
CA LEU A 197 -7.98 8.77 -8.74
C LEU A 197 -7.51 10.22 -8.52
N CYS A 198 -6.23 10.45 -8.26
CA CYS A 198 -5.70 11.82 -8.05
C CYS A 198 -5.94 12.73 -9.26
N LEU A 199 -5.96 12.15 -10.46
CA LEU A 199 -6.19 12.85 -11.73
C LEU A 199 -7.68 12.95 -12.14
N GLY A 200 -8.61 12.39 -11.35
CA GLY A 200 -10.03 12.35 -11.71
C GLY A 200 -10.34 11.50 -12.96
N GLN A 201 -9.50 10.52 -13.26
CA GLN A 201 -9.62 9.61 -14.41
C GLN A 201 -10.33 8.30 -14.02
N PRO A 202 -10.86 7.54 -15.00
CA PRO A 202 -11.43 6.22 -14.75
C PRO A 202 -10.43 5.29 -14.05
N ILE A 203 -10.85 4.73 -12.92
CA ILE A 203 -10.00 3.86 -12.08
C ILE A 203 -9.99 2.45 -12.68
N PRO A 204 -8.81 1.90 -13.04
CA PRO A 204 -8.73 0.56 -13.63
C PRO A 204 -8.98 -0.53 -12.58
N SER A 205 -9.62 -1.63 -12.99
CA SER A 205 -9.81 -2.83 -12.16
C SER A 205 -8.82 -3.97 -12.46
N VAL A 206 -8.03 -3.83 -13.53
CA VAL A 206 -7.03 -4.81 -13.99
C VAL A 206 -5.79 -4.09 -14.50
N VAL A 207 -4.62 -4.71 -14.37
CA VAL A 207 -3.40 -4.23 -15.04
C VAL A 207 -3.60 -4.42 -16.53
N LYS A 208 -3.67 -3.35 -17.32
CA LYS A 208 -3.50 -3.49 -18.78
C LYS A 208 -2.05 -3.89 -19.03
N GLY A 209 -1.86 -5.13 -19.47
CA GLY A 209 -0.56 -5.62 -19.95
C GLY A 209 -0.08 -4.79 -21.13
N ALA A 210 1.22 -4.87 -21.43
CA ALA A 210 1.86 -4.18 -22.55
C ALA A 210 1.47 -4.73 -23.94
N ASP A 211 0.40 -5.52 -24.05
CA ASP A 211 0.00 -6.25 -25.25
C ASP A 211 -1.39 -5.84 -25.75
N ASP A 212 -1.61 -4.54 -25.97
CA ASP A 212 -2.74 -4.00 -26.74
C ASP A 212 -2.26 -2.82 -27.63
N SER A 213 -1.13 -3.01 -28.30
CA SER A 213 -0.63 -2.10 -29.36
C SER A 213 -0.13 -2.89 -30.56
#